data_AF-A0A357CTN8-F1
#
_entry.id   AF-A0A357CTN8-F1
#
_cell.length_a   1.000
_cell.length_b   1.000
_cell.length_c   1.000
_cell.angle_alpha   90.00
_cell.angle_beta   90.00
_cell.angle_gamma   90.00
#
_symmetry.space_group_name_H-M   'P 1'
#
loop_
_entity.id
_entity.type
_entity.pdbx_description
1 polymer ?
#
loop_
_entity_poly.entity_id
_entity_poly.type
_entity_poly.pdbx_seq_one_letter_code
_entity_poly.pdbx_strand_id
1 'polypeptide(L)'
;MSSSCSVLRRIENVSQAVAEFLGNPDALTPAIAADLITQIELIRGAVRNLPLASGPKNDILRRLNQAQFILQNGTLGLSDIERVLSVLQILQLSAFKVNSRKLPCVQGFVTVHPSNRFNTACRCF
;
A
#
# COMPACT_ATOMS: atom_id res chain seq x y z
N MET A 1 -12.47 9.49 5.44
CA MET A 1 -11.14 10.14 5.57
C MET A 1 -10.05 9.07 5.51
N SER A 2 -8.99 9.27 4.72
CA SER A 2 -7.87 8.31 4.65
C SER A 2 -6.84 8.60 5.74
N SER A 3 -6.59 7.62 6.61
CA SER A 3 -5.49 7.60 7.58
C SER A 3 -4.36 6.67 7.13
N SER A 4 -3.16 6.78 7.72
CA SER A 4 -2.08 5.79 7.52
C SER A 4 -2.57 4.36 7.69
N CYS A 5 -3.35 4.11 8.76
CA CYS A 5 -3.86 2.77 9.05
C CYS A 5 -4.83 2.27 7.99
N SER A 6 -5.69 3.15 7.45
CA SER A 6 -6.57 2.77 6.33
C SER A 6 -5.78 2.43 5.06
N VAL A 7 -4.65 3.09 4.82
CA VAL A 7 -3.76 2.80 3.69
C VAL A 7 -3.01 1.48 3.92
N LEU A 8 -2.45 1.28 5.12
CA LEU A 8 -1.76 0.04 5.49
C LEU A 8 -2.68 -1.18 5.38
N ARG A 9 -3.91 -1.08 5.88
CA ARG A 9 -4.90 -2.16 5.80
C ARG A 9 -5.30 -2.48 4.37
N ARG A 10 -5.43 -1.46 3.51
CA ARG A 10 -5.68 -1.69 2.07
C ARG A 10 -4.51 -2.38 1.39
N ILE A 11 -3.28 -1.95 1.69
CA ILE A 11 -2.06 -2.61 1.16
C ILE A 11 -2.00 -4.06 1.64
N GLU A 12 -2.29 -4.32 2.91
CA GLU A 12 -2.32 -5.67 3.48
C GLU A 12 -3.35 -6.57 2.77
N ASN A 13 -4.60 -6.09 2.61
CA ASN A 13 -5.64 -6.86 1.91
C ASN A 13 -5.23 -7.22 0.47
N VAL A 14 -4.68 -6.25 -0.28
CA VAL A 14 -4.18 -6.52 -1.64
C VAL A 14 -2.99 -7.48 -1.61
N SER A 15 -2.10 -7.35 -0.63
CA SER A 15 -0.93 -8.23 -0.49
C SER A 15 -1.35 -9.67 -0.21
N GLN A 16 -2.37 -9.88 0.64
CA GLN A 16 -2.93 -11.20 0.91
C GLN A 16 -3.58 -11.79 -0.34
N ALA A 17 -4.40 -11.01 -1.05
CA ALA A 17 -5.01 -11.45 -2.31
C ALA A 17 -3.96 -11.82 -3.37
N VAL A 18 -2.88 -11.04 -3.50
CA VAL A 18 -1.76 -11.36 -4.41
C VAL A 18 -1.03 -12.62 -3.97
N ALA A 19 -0.85 -12.83 -2.66
CA ALA A 19 -0.14 -13.98 -2.11
C ALA A 19 -0.88 -15.32 -2.35
N GLU A 20 -2.21 -15.32 -2.47
CA GLU A 20 -2.99 -16.52 -2.80
C GLU A 20 -2.56 -17.14 -4.14
N PHE A 21 -2.12 -16.31 -5.10
CA PHE A 21 -1.64 -16.77 -6.41
C PHE A 21 -0.24 -17.39 -6.37
N LEU A 22 0.48 -17.35 -5.25
CA LEU A 22 1.76 -18.05 -5.12
C LEU A 22 1.60 -19.57 -5.17
N GLY A 23 0.45 -20.09 -4.72
CA GLY A 23 0.15 -21.53 -4.76
C GLY A 23 -0.46 -22.00 -6.10
N ASN A 24 -1.04 -21.08 -6.87
CA ASN A 24 -1.61 -21.34 -8.19
C ASN A 24 -1.51 -20.09 -9.09
N PRO A 25 -0.37 -19.87 -9.75
CA PRO A 25 -0.14 -18.68 -10.57
C PRO A 25 -1.08 -18.57 -11.77
N ASP A 26 -1.49 -19.72 -12.33
CA ASP A 26 -2.39 -19.79 -13.49
C ASP A 26 -3.79 -19.23 -13.21
N ALA A 27 -4.18 -19.16 -11.92
CA ALA A 27 -5.43 -18.52 -11.51
C ALA A 27 -5.39 -16.98 -11.65
N LEU A 28 -4.22 -16.36 -11.88
CA LEU A 28 -4.10 -14.91 -12.09
C LEU A 28 -4.52 -14.53 -13.52
N THR A 29 -5.83 -14.60 -13.77
CA THR A 29 -6.41 -14.22 -15.07
C THR A 29 -6.25 -12.71 -15.34
N PRO A 30 -6.33 -12.26 -16.60
CA PRO A 30 -6.31 -10.84 -16.94
C PRO A 30 -7.40 -10.01 -16.23
N ALA A 31 -8.58 -10.60 -15.98
CA ALA A 31 -9.66 -9.93 -15.27
C ALA A 31 -9.31 -9.70 -13.79
N ILE A 32 -8.71 -10.70 -13.14
CA ILE A 32 -8.24 -10.58 -11.75
C ILE A 32 -7.09 -9.57 -11.66
N ALA A 33 -6.16 -9.61 -12.62
CA ALA A 33 -5.09 -8.62 -12.69
C ALA A 33 -5.62 -7.19 -12.83
N ALA A 34 -6.68 -6.97 -13.64
CA ALA A 34 -7.33 -5.67 -13.78
C ALA A 34 -8.01 -5.20 -12.48
N ASP A 35 -8.63 -6.11 -11.73
CA ASP A 35 -9.19 -5.80 -10.41
C ASP A 35 -8.08 -5.39 -9.42
N LEU A 36 -6.99 -6.16 -9.34
CA LEU A 36 -5.83 -5.84 -8.49
C LEU A 36 -5.21 -4.48 -8.87
N ILE A 37 -5.11 -4.17 -10.16
CA ILE A 37 -4.65 -2.85 -10.65
C ILE A 37 -5.56 -1.73 -10.14
N THR A 38 -6.88 -1.95 -10.17
CA THR A 38 -7.89 -1.00 -9.68
C THR A 38 -7.77 -0.81 -8.18
N GLN A 39 -7.60 -1.89 -7.41
CA GLN A 39 -7.37 -1.81 -5.97
C GLN A 39 -6.09 -1.03 -5.63
N ILE A 40 -5.01 -1.24 -6.38
CA ILE A 40 -3.77 -0.45 -6.22
C ILE A 40 -3.99 1.03 -6.57
N GLU A 41 -4.81 1.36 -7.56
CA GLU A 41 -5.15 2.76 -7.87
C GLU A 41 -5.90 3.43 -6.71
N LEU A 42 -6.82 2.71 -6.06
CA LEU A 42 -7.49 3.20 -4.85
C LEU A 42 -6.50 3.46 -3.71
N ILE A 43 -5.50 2.59 -3.53
CA ILE A 43 -4.41 2.80 -2.57
C ILE A 43 -3.62 4.06 -2.94
N ARG A 44 -3.28 4.26 -4.22
CA ARG A 44 -2.59 5.47 -4.70
C ARG A 44 -3.39 6.73 -4.40
N GLY A 45 -4.70 6.72 -4.65
CA GLY A 45 -5.61 7.80 -4.29
C GLY A 45 -5.60 8.11 -2.79
N ALA A 46 -5.64 7.07 -1.94
CA ALA A 46 -5.56 7.23 -0.50
C ALA A 46 -4.19 7.79 -0.04
N VAL A 47 -3.07 7.37 -0.65
CA VAL A 47 -1.72 7.90 -0.39
C VAL A 47 -1.61 9.37 -0.80
N ARG A 48 -2.21 9.78 -1.92
CA ARG A 48 -2.25 11.19 -2.34
C ARG A 48 -2.87 12.09 -1.27
N ASN A 49 -3.92 11.58 -0.62
CA ASN A 49 -4.65 12.27 0.44
C ASN A 49 -3.96 12.23 1.81
N LEU A 50 -2.87 11.48 1.98
CA LEU A 50 -2.12 11.49 3.23
C LEU A 50 -1.36 12.82 3.41
N PRO A 51 -1.28 13.35 4.65
CA PRO A 51 -0.49 14.54 4.98
C PRO A 51 1.02 14.20 5.04
N LEU A 52 1.57 13.74 3.92
CA LEU A 52 2.99 13.45 3.69
C LEU A 52 3.64 14.58 2.91
N ALA A 53 4.92 14.84 3.19
CA ALA A 53 5.78 15.65 2.33
C ALA A 53 5.83 15.07 0.90
N SER A 54 6.00 15.94 -0.09
CA SER A 54 5.93 15.59 -1.52
C SER A 54 6.92 14.50 -1.92
N GLY A 55 8.17 14.55 -1.44
CA GLY A 55 9.20 13.55 -1.74
C GLY A 55 8.81 12.12 -1.31
N PRO A 56 8.57 11.86 0.00
CA PRO A 56 8.12 10.56 0.48
C PRO A 56 6.82 10.08 -0.17
N LYS A 57 5.87 10.99 -0.39
CA LYS A 57 4.61 10.69 -1.07
C LYS A 57 4.86 10.18 -2.49
N ASN A 58 5.67 10.88 -3.27
CA ASN A 58 6.00 10.51 -4.64
C ASN A 58 6.76 9.19 -4.73
N ASP A 59 7.65 8.89 -3.78
CA ASP A 59 8.34 7.59 -3.75
C ASP A 59 7.36 6.42 -3.55
N ILE A 60 6.36 6.56 -2.66
CA ILE A 60 5.32 5.54 -2.46
C ILE A 60 4.45 5.42 -3.72
N LEU A 61 4.01 6.55 -4.28
CA LEU A 61 3.18 6.55 -5.49
C LEU A 61 3.89 5.93 -6.70
N ARG A 62 5.20 6.17 -6.84
CA ARG A 62 6.02 5.57 -7.90
C ARG A 62 6.10 4.05 -7.76
N ARG A 63 6.27 3.55 -6.52
CA ARG A 63 6.31 2.10 -6.25
C ARG A 63 4.98 1.43 -6.55
N LEU A 64 3.88 2.01 -6.08
CA LEU A 64 2.54 1.50 -6.40
C LEU A 64 2.27 1.52 -7.92
N ASN A 65 2.77 2.52 -8.64
CA ASN A 65 2.69 2.55 -10.10
C ASN A 65 3.53 1.44 -10.77
N GLN A 66 4.69 1.10 -10.22
CA GLN A 66 5.49 -0.04 -10.70
C GLN A 66 4.74 -1.37 -10.51
N ALA A 67 4.07 -1.56 -9.37
CA ALA A 67 3.24 -2.76 -9.15
C ALA A 67 2.11 -2.86 -10.19
N GLN A 68 1.42 -1.76 -10.51
CA GLN A 68 0.41 -1.74 -11.57
C GLN A 68 1.01 -2.09 -12.93
N PHE A 69 2.18 -1.51 -13.25
CA PHE A 69 2.85 -1.78 -14.51
C PHE A 69 3.24 -3.25 -14.69
N ILE A 70 3.72 -3.90 -13.62
CA ILE A 70 4.06 -5.33 -13.62
C ILE A 70 2.79 -6.19 -13.77
N LEU A 71 1.70 -5.83 -13.11
CA LEU A 71 0.42 -6.51 -13.28
C LEU A 71 -0.16 -6.31 -14.68
N GLN A 72 0.06 -5.16 -15.32
CA GLN A 72 -0.50 -4.86 -16.63
C GLN A 72 0.30 -5.51 -17.78
N ASN A 73 1.63 -5.56 -17.66
CA ASN A 73 2.53 -6.03 -18.72
C ASN A 73 3.07 -7.43 -18.44
N GLY A 74 2.20 -8.35 -18.01
CA GLY A 74 2.53 -9.66 -17.42
C GLY A 74 3.44 -10.61 -18.21
N THR A 75 4.04 -10.20 -19.32
CA THR A 75 4.90 -10.99 -20.21
C THR A 75 6.25 -10.32 -20.54
N LEU A 76 6.73 -9.34 -19.76
CA LEU A 76 8.08 -8.74 -19.88
C LEU A 76 9.24 -9.72 -19.51
N GLY A 77 9.14 -10.99 -19.90
CA GLY A 77 10.14 -12.03 -19.63
C GLY A 77 10.14 -12.56 -18.19
N LEU A 78 9.14 -12.20 -17.38
CA LEU A 78 8.94 -12.74 -16.04
C LEU A 78 7.97 -13.92 -16.10
N SER A 79 8.28 -14.99 -15.37
CA SER A 79 7.30 -16.02 -15.06
C SER A 79 6.18 -15.46 -14.15
N ASP A 80 5.02 -16.11 -14.15
CA ASP A 80 3.88 -15.66 -13.33
C ASP A 80 4.22 -15.61 -11.83
N ILE A 81 5.06 -16.52 -11.36
CA ILE A 81 5.57 -16.53 -9.98
C ILE A 81 6.43 -15.29 -9.71
N GLU A 82 7.39 -14.98 -10.59
CA GLU A 82 8.25 -13.80 -10.44
C GLU A 82 7.45 -12.51 -10.49
N ARG A 83 6.40 -12.46 -11.30
CA ARG A 83 5.46 -11.34 -11.37
C ARG A 83 4.73 -11.15 -10.04
N VAL A 84 4.13 -12.21 -9.50
CA VAL A 84 3.42 -12.17 -8.20
C VAL A 84 4.36 -11.76 -7.07
N LEU A 85 5.56 -12.36 -6.99
CA LEU A 85 6.56 -12.03 -5.98
C LEU A 85 7.03 -10.57 -6.09
N SER A 86 7.26 -10.07 -7.30
CA SER A 86 7.67 -8.68 -7.53
C SER A 86 6.61 -7.69 -7.04
N VAL A 87 5.34 -7.96 -7.34
CA VAL A 87 4.21 -7.14 -6.87
C VAL A 87 4.13 -7.17 -5.35
N LEU A 88 4.24 -8.35 -4.74
CA LEU A 88 4.20 -8.53 -3.29
C LEU A 88 5.32 -7.75 -2.58
N GLN A 89 6.56 -7.84 -3.07
CA GLN A 89 7.70 -7.10 -2.52
C GLN A 89 7.49 -5.57 -2.59
N ILE A 90 6.96 -5.07 -3.71
CA ILE A 90 6.67 -3.66 -3.89
C ILE A 90 5.59 -3.19 -2.90
N LEU A 91 4.53 -3.98 -2.70
CA LEU A 91 3.46 -3.69 -1.75
C LEU A 91 3.99 -3.68 -0.31
N GLN A 92 4.77 -4.68 0.08
CA GLN A 92 5.42 -4.74 1.40
C GLN A 92 6.34 -3.54 1.65
N LEU A 93 7.16 -3.17 0.67
CA LEU A 93 8.03 -1.99 0.77
C LEU A 93 7.22 -0.68 0.87
N SER A 94 6.11 -0.60 0.14
CA SER A 94 5.20 0.55 0.21
C SER A 94 4.54 0.63 1.59
N ALA A 95 4.10 -0.50 2.15
CA ALA A 95 3.57 -0.56 3.53
C ALA A 95 4.63 -0.12 4.55
N PHE A 96 5.86 -0.64 4.46
CA PHE A 96 6.96 -0.24 5.35
C PHE A 96 7.25 1.26 5.26
N LYS A 97 7.21 1.83 4.06
CA LYS A 97 7.39 3.27 3.83
C LYS A 97 6.23 4.12 4.33
N VAL A 98 5.01 3.60 4.37
CA VAL A 98 3.87 4.30 5.02
C VAL A 98 4.01 4.19 6.53
N ASN A 99 4.32 3.01 7.07
CA ASN A 99 4.41 2.74 8.50
C ASN A 99 5.58 3.49 9.19
N SER A 100 6.73 3.60 8.52
CA SER A 100 7.90 4.32 9.04
C SER A 100 7.72 5.85 9.10
N ARG A 101 6.60 6.39 8.60
CA ARG A 101 6.37 7.84 8.55
C ARG A 101 5.42 8.26 9.67
N LYS A 102 5.89 9.21 10.47
CA LYS A 102 5.07 9.91 11.46
C LYS A 102 4.11 10.82 10.72
N LEU A 103 2.83 10.43 10.65
CA LEU A 103 1.78 11.30 10.13
C LEU A 103 1.15 12.09 11.28
N PRO A 104 0.80 13.38 11.06
CA PRO A 104 -0.06 14.08 11.98
C PRO A 104 -1.39 13.35 12.08
N CYS A 105 -1.88 13.20 13.31
CA CYS A 105 -3.18 12.62 13.52
C CYS A 105 -4.29 13.42 12.85
N VAL A 106 -5.32 12.70 12.40
CA VAL A 106 -6.57 13.31 11.93
C VAL A 106 -7.14 14.15 13.07
N GLN A 107 -7.70 15.32 12.75
CA GLN A 107 -8.31 16.18 13.78
C GLN A 107 -9.40 15.41 14.56
N GLY A 108 -9.27 15.39 15.88
CA GLY A 108 -10.18 14.70 16.80
C GLY A 108 -9.82 15.02 18.26
N PHE A 109 -10.75 14.80 19.18
CA PHE A 109 -10.49 14.99 20.60
C PHE A 109 -9.53 13.90 21.11
N VAL A 110 -8.43 14.32 21.73
CA VAL A 110 -7.49 13.43 22.42
C VAL A 110 -7.44 13.83 23.89
N THR A 111 -7.91 12.95 24.77
CA THR A 111 -7.82 13.16 26.22
C THR A 111 -6.39 12.89 26.68
N VAL A 112 -5.60 13.94 26.86
CA VAL A 112 -4.21 13.82 27.29
C VAL A 112 -4.16 13.75 28.81
N HIS A 113 -3.65 12.64 29.33
CA HIS A 113 -3.37 12.50 30.75
C HIS A 113 -2.06 13.23 31.07
N PRO A 114 -1.94 13.93 32.21
CA PRO A 114 -0.78 14.76 32.56
C PRO A 114 0.58 14.03 32.55
N SER A 115 0.57 12.70 32.65
CA SER A 115 1.74 11.84 32.64
C SER A 115 2.32 11.53 31.25
N ASN A 116 1.62 11.86 30.16
CA ASN A 116 2.07 11.54 28.80
C ASN A 116 2.47 12.80 28.02
N ARG A 117 3.69 12.77 27.45
CA ARG A 117 4.14 13.82 26.51
C ARG A 117 3.20 13.85 25.30
N PHE A 118 2.79 15.06 24.90
CA PHE A 118 1.97 15.28 23.71
C PHE A 118 2.69 14.70 22.47
N ASN A 119 2.13 13.65 21.88
CA ASN A 119 2.63 13.08 20.64
C ASN A 119 1.50 13.09 19.62
N THR A 120 1.62 13.97 18.62
CA THR A 120 0.65 14.11 17.53
C THR A 120 0.89 13.11 16.40
N ALA A 121 1.86 12.20 16.55
CA ALA A 121 2.12 11.14 15.59
C ALA A 121 1.12 10.00 15.78
N CYS A 122 0.37 9.68 14.74
CA CYS A 122 -0.58 8.59 14.77
C CYS A 122 0.12 7.23 14.76
N ARG A 123 -0.18 6.41 15.77
CA ARG A 123 0.17 4.99 15.82
C ARG A 123 -1.03 4.17 15.39
N CYS A 124 -0.82 3.25 14.46
CA CYS A 124 -1.79 2.21 14.17
C CYS A 124 -1.64 1.16 15.27
N PHE A 125 -2.71 0.96 16.05
CA PHE A 125 -2.84 -0.16 16.99
C PHE A 125 -3.69 -1.24 16.34
#